data_AF-Q5L999-F1
#
_entry.id   AF-Q5L999-F1
#
_cell.length_a   1.000
_cell.length_b   1.000
_cell.length_c   1.000
_cell.angle_alpha   90.00
_cell.angle_beta   90.00
_cell.angle_gamma   90.00
#
_symmetry.space_group_name_H-M   'P 1'
#
loop_
_entity.id
_entity.type
_entity.pdbx_description
1 polymer ?
#
loop_
_entity_poly.entity_id
_entity_poly.type
_entity_poly.pdbx_seq_one_letter_code
_entity_poly.pdbx_strand_id
1 'polypeptide(L)' 'MFAKSMAVFGDCLGENIPINSLKLRKITHSLTFSNEKAMRELGWKPMNVLENFQIE' A
#
# COMPACT_ATOMS: atom_id res chain seq x y z
N MET A 1 8.92 12.87 6.61
CA MET A 1 8.43 14.27 6.49
C MET A 1 8.03 14.61 5.07
N PHE A 2 8.89 14.34 4.07
CA PHE A 2 8.63 14.66 2.66
C PHE A 2 7.29 14.17 2.11
N ALA A 3 6.95 12.89 2.30
CA ALA A 3 5.68 12.32 1.82
C ALA A 3 4.45 12.99 2.44
N LYS A 4 4.51 13.40 3.71
CA LYS A 4 3.41 14.13 4.37
C LYS A 4 3.23 15.52 3.77
N SER A 5 4.32 16.25 3.53
CA SER A 5 4.26 17.56 2.88
C SER A 5 3.66 17.44 1.48
N MET A 6 4.12 16.49 0.67
CA MET A 6 3.57 16.23 -0.67
C MET A 6 2.09 15.83 -0.63
N ALA A 7 1.68 15.06 0.38
CA ALA A 7 0.29 14.67 0.56
C ALA A 7 -0.63 15.86 0.90
N VAL A 8 -0.16 16.81 1.72
CA VAL A 8 -0.89 18.05 2.03
C VAL A 8 -0.98 18.96 0.81
N PHE A 9 0.10 19.12 0.05
CA PHE A 9 0.04 19.83 -1.24
C PHE A 9 -0.93 19.14 -2.20
N GLY A 10 -0.96 17.81 -2.16
CA GLY A 10 -1.88 17.01 -2.94
C GLY A 10 -3.35 17.23 -2.58
N ASP A 11 -3.68 17.37 -1.31
CA ASP A 11 -5.07 17.65 -0.89
C ASP A 11 -5.64 18.92 -1.55
N CYS A 12 -4.79 19.91 -1.84
CA CYS A 12 -5.17 21.14 -2.54
C CYS A 12 -5.43 20.95 -4.05
N LEU A 13 -4.84 19.93 -4.68
CA LEU A 13 -4.92 19.68 -6.13
C LEU A 13 -6.08 18.73 -6.51
N GLY A 14 -6.86 18.26 -5.52
CA GLY A 14 -8.03 17.41 -5.72
C GLY A 14 -7.75 15.90 -5.67
N GLU A 15 -8.78 15.07 -5.90
CA GLU A 15 -8.72 13.61 -5.66
C GLU A 15 -7.97 12.81 -6.74
N ASN A 16 -7.85 13.36 -7.95
CA ASN A 16 -7.33 12.66 -9.14
C ASN A 16 -5.80 12.51 -9.17
N ILE A 17 -5.10 13.10 -8.21
CA ILE A 17 -3.63 13.02 -8.16
C ILE A 17 -3.15 11.72 -7.49
N PRO A 18 -1.93 11.26 -7.76
CA PRO A 18 -1.43 10.00 -7.20
C PRO A 18 -1.19 10.03 -5.69
N ILE A 19 -0.91 11.20 -5.09
CA ILE A 19 -0.59 11.32 -3.66
C ILE A 19 -1.44 12.40 -3.01
N ASN A 20 -2.18 12.04 -1.97
CA ASN A 20 -2.89 12.96 -1.09
C ASN A 20 -2.89 12.38 0.33
N SER A 21 -3.38 13.09 1.33
CA SER A 21 -3.31 12.64 2.72
C SER A 21 -4.07 11.32 2.94
N LEU A 22 -5.19 11.12 2.26
CA LEU A 22 -5.97 9.89 2.34
C LEU A 22 -5.21 8.69 1.74
N LYS A 23 -4.63 8.85 0.55
CA LYS A 23 -3.85 7.80 -0.14
C LYS A 23 -2.59 7.46 0.64
N LEU A 24 -1.89 8.46 1.17
CA LEU A 24 -0.73 8.25 2.04
C LEU A 24 -1.10 7.49 3.31
N ARG A 25 -2.22 7.84 3.95
CA ARG A 25 -2.71 7.12 5.13
C ARG A 25 -2.98 5.66 4.82
N LYS A 26 -3.62 5.35 3.69
CA LYS A 26 -3.89 3.96 3.29
C LYS A 26 -2.62 3.14 3.08
N ILE A 27 -1.59 3.71 2.44
CA ILE A 27 -0.31 3.03 2.18
C ILE A 27 0.47 2.77 3.48
N THR A 28 0.45 3.73 4.41
CA THR A 28 1.24 3.67 5.65
C THR A 28 0.52 2.93 6.78
N HIS A 29 -0.76 2.66 6.64
CA HIS A 29 -1.51 1.91 7.64
C HIS A 29 -1.09 0.44 7.62
N SER A 30 -0.84 -0.12 8.81
CA SER A 30 -0.61 -1.56 8.95
C SER A 30 -1.89 -2.31 8.54
N LEU A 31 -1.76 -3.24 7.59
CA LEU A 31 -2.87 -4.09 7.19
C LEU A 31 -3.14 -5.11 8.31
N THR A 32 -4.41 -5.44 8.54
CA THR A 32 -4.81 -6.57 9.40
C THR A 32 -4.15 -7.88 8.94
N PHE A 33 -3.86 -7.97 7.64
CA PHE A 33 -3.08 -9.02 7.02
C PHE A 33 -1.63 -8.57 6.88
N SER A 34 -0.75 -9.10 7.73
CA SER A 34 0.69 -8.92 7.60
C SER A 34 1.30 -10.14 6.91
N ASN A 35 1.98 -9.92 5.79
CA ASN A 35 2.69 -10.98 5.07
C ASN A 35 3.77 -11.62 5.96
N GLU A 36 4.50 -10.82 6.74
CA GLU A 36 5.50 -11.31 7.69
C GLU A 36 4.87 -12.28 8.72
N LYS A 37 3.70 -11.89 9.26
CA LYS A 37 2.97 -12.74 10.20
C LYS A 37 2.50 -14.04 9.54
N ALA A 38 1.96 -13.96 8.33
CA ALA A 38 1.53 -15.14 7.56
C ALA A 38 2.69 -16.08 7.24
N MET A 39 3.88 -15.55 6.90
CA MET A 39 5.08 -16.36 6.70
C MET A 39 5.52 -17.05 7.99
N ARG A 40 5.54 -16.31 9.11
CA ARG A 40 6.01 -16.80 10.42
C ARG A 40 5.07 -17.83 11.05
N GLU A 41 3.75 -17.59 11.00
CA GLU A 41 2.76 -18.39 11.72
C GLU A 41 2.12 -19.48 10.86
N LEU A 42 1.92 -19.22 9.56
CA LEU A 42 1.24 -20.15 8.65
C LEU A 42 2.22 -20.88 7.72
N GLY A 43 3.52 -20.57 7.77
CA GLY A 43 4.52 -21.10 6.84
C GLY A 43 4.25 -20.70 5.39
N TRP A 44 3.49 -19.62 5.18
CA TRP A 44 3.12 -19.16 3.85
C TRP A 44 4.35 -18.73 3.05
N LYS A 45 4.44 -19.17 1.79
CA LYS A 45 5.50 -18.79 0.87
C LYS A 45 4.93 -17.84 -0.18
N PRO A 46 5.27 -16.54 -0.15
CA PRO A 46 4.76 -15.59 -1.14
C PRO A 46 5.26 -15.98 -2.53
N MET A 47 4.37 -15.98 -3.51
CA MET A 47 4.70 -16.21 -4.91
C MET A 47 4.86 -14.87 -5.64
N ASN A 48 5.72 -14.82 -6.65
CA ASN A 48 5.86 -13.64 -7.48
C ASN A 48 4.53 -13.37 -8.20
N VAL A 49 3.90 -12.24 -7.89
CA VAL A 49 2.60 -11.85 -8.46
C VAL A 49 2.69 -11.75 -9.98
N LEU A 50 3.77 -11.19 -10.54
CA LEU A 50 3.90 -11.04 -11.99
C LEU A 50 3.97 -12.38 -12.73
N GLU A 51 4.52 -13.41 -12.08
CA GLU A 51 4.62 -14.75 -12.66
C GLU A 51 3.35 -15.58 -12.50
N ASN A 52 2.52 -15.26 -11.49
CA ASN A 52 1.40 -16.11 -11.07
C ASN A 52 0.03 -15.42 -11.22
N PHE A 53 -0.02 -14.16 -11.62
CA PHE A 53 -1.27 -13.44 -11.85
C PHE A 53 -1.85 -13.80 -13.21
N GLN A 54 -2.78 -14.75 -13.22
CA GLN A 54 -3.60 -15.06 -14.40
C GLN A 54 -4.90 -14.26 -14.33
N ILE A 55 -5.18 -13.50 -15.39
CA ILE A 55 -6.45 -12.80 -15.58
C ILE A 55 -7.29 -13.71 -16.50
N GLU A 56 -8.40 -14.24 -15.99
CA GLU A 56 -9.46 -14.86 -16.81
C GLU A 56 -10.36 -13.80 -17.45
#